data_AF-A0A3C0U5T3-F1
#
_entry.id   AF-A0A3C0U5T3-F1
#
_cell.length_a   1.000
_cell.length_b   1.000
_cell.length_c   1.000
_cell.angle_alpha   90.00
_cell.angle_beta   90.00
_cell.angle_gamma   90.00
#
_symmetry.space_group_name_H-M   'P 1'
#
loop_
_entity.id
_entity.type
_entity.pdbx_description
1 polymer ?
#
loop_
_entity_poly.entity_id
_entity_poly.type
_entity_poly.pdbx_seq_one_letter_code
_entity_poly.pdbx_strand_id
1 'polypeptide(L)'
;MLKKHKSRIVGFLLLWCLSPVNGKEVKGTVSWSSPTDSSIHVLSMITGEHLAYFENHIDTLQSFIVKCENSNLFKGELGKLFVRDGLWLATFSGSGRVFEIDTFNNTIDRQDRTFYQGYNFYAYQFQRKDTIFSFGGYGFWIENNLLTYFSEARREWNYMSNAPFPIIKPDKYEQNRLRFYDKGRDVFYAEANNVLYAFDFITYTWSKKGTLSSGLKGVEHVYHRMTDTTLLVMSNIGAWEIDFYGNRIIDRGIDNGLIYNLTGPLSGFNCMYTLDKHTLLIPKISDVISVGYSFEYLVTKMQSKGQVPLFLSSAEKYLQFAFGVFSVLLILFLILKSRSVFYLKSRKIKTIHKNFSLTQMNTLRQLLSGPLLAEDLNSILNVQEKSWEVQRRQRSIQIKELNELGVKLLNSELVLREKSSTDKRQVVYVINSQIQDQLAQLLP
;
A
#
# COMPACT_ATOMS: atom_id res chain seq x y z
N MET A 1 53.48 -43.86 64.51
CA MET A 1 53.73 -42.41 64.63
C MET A 1 53.27 -41.76 63.32
N LEU A 2 52.40 -40.75 63.42
CA LEU A 2 51.86 -39.89 62.34
C LEU A 2 50.95 -40.56 61.28
N LYS A 3 49.63 -40.50 61.54
CA LYS A 3 48.55 -40.66 60.56
C LYS A 3 48.23 -39.30 59.94
N LYS A 4 48.16 -39.26 58.60
CA LYS A 4 47.63 -38.16 57.78
C LYS A 4 46.25 -37.71 58.28
N HIS A 5 46.04 -36.40 58.46
CA HIS A 5 44.75 -35.78 58.20
C HIS A 5 44.92 -34.43 57.52
N LYS A 6 44.09 -34.26 56.49
CA LYS A 6 44.08 -33.18 55.50
C LYS A 6 43.61 -31.86 56.12
N SER A 7 44.29 -30.80 55.69
CA SER A 7 43.86 -29.40 55.78
C SER A 7 42.42 -29.21 55.28
N ARG A 8 41.62 -28.48 56.07
CA ARG A 8 40.39 -27.81 55.64
C ARG A 8 40.32 -26.45 56.31
N ILE A 9 41.00 -25.48 55.70
CA ILE A 9 40.63 -24.07 55.80
C ILE A 9 39.55 -23.87 54.73
N VAL A 10 38.30 -23.70 55.16
CA VAL A 10 37.24 -23.12 54.33
C VAL A 10 36.75 -21.90 55.09
N GLY A 11 37.34 -20.74 54.77
CA GLY A 11 36.78 -19.46 55.10
C GLY A 11 35.58 -19.22 54.18
N PHE A 12 34.37 -19.31 54.75
CA PHE A 12 33.16 -18.82 54.11
C PHE A 12 33.14 -17.29 54.23
N LEU A 13 33.59 -16.61 53.18
CA LEU A 13 33.24 -15.23 52.87
C LEU A 13 32.58 -15.23 51.49
N LEU A 14 31.34 -15.71 51.46
CA LEU A 14 30.42 -15.45 50.37
C LEU A 14 29.88 -14.05 50.60
N LEU A 15 30.54 -13.05 49.99
CA LEU A 15 29.90 -11.78 49.71
C LEU A 15 28.65 -12.07 48.90
N TRP A 16 27.50 -11.87 49.54
CA TRP A 16 26.21 -11.80 48.88
C TRP A 16 26.22 -10.58 47.95
N CYS A 17 26.48 -10.83 46.67
CA CYS A 17 26.10 -9.95 45.58
C CYS A 17 25.42 -10.83 44.53
N LEU A 18 24.35 -10.29 43.95
CA LEU A 18 23.44 -10.92 42.99
C LEU A 18 22.34 -11.76 43.65
N SER A 19 21.38 -11.06 44.25
CA SER A 19 20.00 -11.54 44.11
C SER A 19 19.64 -11.40 42.62
N PRO A 20 19.22 -12.46 41.92
CA PRO A 20 18.59 -12.29 40.62
C PRO A 20 17.31 -11.50 40.88
N VAL A 21 17.18 -10.35 40.24
CA VAL A 21 15.92 -9.59 40.19
C VAL A 21 14.92 -10.52 39.50
N ASN A 22 14.20 -11.29 40.30
CA ASN A 22 13.07 -12.08 39.86
C ASN A 22 12.06 -11.08 39.28
N GLY A 23 11.88 -11.12 37.96
CA GLY A 23 10.93 -10.30 37.20
C GLY A 23 9.49 -10.57 37.64
N LYS A 24 9.10 -10.03 38.80
CA LYS A 24 7.70 -9.84 39.15
C LYS A 24 7.20 -8.68 38.30
N GLU A 25 6.34 -8.99 37.33
CA GLU A 25 5.63 -8.03 36.49
C GLU A 25 5.39 -6.70 37.22
N VAL A 26 6.07 -5.65 36.78
CA VAL A 26 5.84 -4.30 37.29
C VAL A 26 4.63 -3.76 36.55
N LYS A 27 3.52 -3.60 37.28
CA LYS A 27 2.20 -3.31 36.73
C LYS A 27 1.89 -1.83 36.97
N GLY A 28 1.53 -1.07 35.93
CA GLY A 28 1.22 0.36 36.03
C GLY A 28 2.46 1.26 36.01
N THR A 29 3.22 1.22 34.93
CA THR A 29 4.47 1.97 34.77
C THR A 29 4.37 3.05 33.71
N VAL A 30 5.27 4.02 33.79
CA VAL A 30 5.60 4.94 32.70
C VAL A 30 7.08 4.83 32.39
N SER A 31 7.45 5.07 31.13
CA SER A 31 8.85 4.97 30.71
C SER A 31 9.21 5.99 29.66
N TRP A 32 10.47 6.41 29.67
CA TRP A 32 11.02 7.41 28.76
C TRP A 32 12.50 7.14 28.51
N SER A 33 12.99 7.52 27.34
CA SER A 33 14.42 7.57 27.04
C SER A 33 15.01 8.88 27.54
N SER A 34 16.18 8.81 28.15
CA SER A 34 16.95 9.96 28.61
C SER A 34 18.22 10.12 27.75
N PRO A 35 18.31 11.17 26.91
CA PRO A 35 19.50 11.42 26.11
C PRO A 35 20.71 11.86 26.95
N THR A 36 20.49 12.39 28.17
CA THR A 36 21.54 12.97 29.00
C THR A 36 22.49 11.92 29.57
N ASP A 37 21.95 10.76 29.94
CA ASP A 37 22.69 9.63 30.49
C ASP A 37 22.62 8.39 29.59
N SER A 38 21.95 8.50 28.43
CA SER A 38 21.78 7.41 27.45
C SER A 38 21.12 6.17 28.06
N SER A 39 20.07 6.37 28.88
CA SER A 39 19.34 5.30 29.55
C SER A 39 17.84 5.31 29.18
N ILE A 40 17.15 4.21 29.49
CA ILE A 40 15.68 4.20 29.54
C ILE A 40 15.27 4.13 31.00
N HIS A 41 14.49 5.11 31.44
CA HIS A 41 13.94 5.09 32.78
C HIS A 41 12.56 4.45 32.78
N VAL A 42 12.28 3.72 33.85
CA VAL A 42 10.98 3.13 34.15
C VAL A 42 10.59 3.55 35.55
N LEU A 43 9.41 4.16 35.67
CA LEU A 43 8.82 4.59 36.94
C LEU A 43 7.55 3.80 37.20
N SER A 44 7.52 3.12 38.34
CA SER A 44 6.32 2.48 38.86
C SER A 44 5.39 3.52 39.48
N MET A 45 4.21 3.69 38.88
CA MET A 45 3.18 4.59 39.41
C MET A 45 2.46 4.01 40.64
N ILE A 46 2.80 2.77 41.00
CA ILE A 46 2.23 2.07 42.16
C ILE A 46 3.15 2.14 43.38
N THR A 47 4.42 1.82 43.18
CA THR A 47 5.41 1.72 44.27
C THR A 47 6.30 2.94 44.36
N GLY A 48 6.35 3.78 43.32
CA GLY A 48 7.30 4.87 43.21
C GLY A 48 8.72 4.43 42.84
N GLU A 49 8.94 3.13 42.63
CA GLU A 49 10.25 2.60 42.22
C GLU A 49 10.68 3.20 40.88
N HIS A 50 11.90 3.73 40.83
CA HIS A 50 12.48 4.35 39.66
C HIS A 50 13.76 3.61 39.27
N LEU A 51 13.75 3.00 38.09
CA LEU A 51 14.86 2.25 37.55
C LEU A 51 15.40 2.94 36.29
N ALA A 52 16.72 2.97 36.13
CA ALA A 52 17.38 3.39 34.90
C ALA A 52 18.07 2.19 34.25
N TYR A 53 17.68 1.89 33.01
CA TYR A 53 18.20 0.78 32.22
C TYR A 53 19.25 1.31 31.25
N PHE A 54 20.50 0.97 31.51
CA PHE A 54 21.64 1.23 30.63
C PHE A 54 21.92 0.02 29.73
N GLU A 55 22.83 0.14 28.78
CA GLU A 55 23.14 -0.96 27.84
C GLU A 55 23.60 -2.26 28.53
N ASN A 56 24.29 -2.15 29.67
CA ASN A 56 24.96 -3.27 30.33
C ASN A 56 24.62 -3.44 31.83
N HIS A 57 23.79 -2.56 32.41
CA HIS A 57 23.39 -2.63 33.81
C HIS A 57 22.09 -1.88 34.08
N ILE A 58 21.49 -2.11 35.24
CA ILE A 58 20.29 -1.42 35.73
C ILE A 58 20.66 -0.72 37.04
N ASP A 59 20.36 0.57 37.12
CA ASP A 59 20.47 1.33 38.36
C ASP A 59 19.10 1.51 39.02
N THR A 60 19.08 1.42 40.34
CA THR A 60 17.92 1.82 41.16
C THR A 60 18.13 3.24 41.64
N LEU A 61 17.26 4.15 41.21
CA LEU A 61 17.31 5.57 41.53
C LEU A 61 16.43 5.89 42.75
N GLN A 62 16.46 7.16 43.17
CA GLN A 62 15.62 7.63 44.27
C GLN A 62 14.14 7.40 43.94
N SER A 63 13.43 6.73 44.84
CA SER A 63 12.01 6.43 44.66
C SER A 63 11.14 7.68 44.81
N PHE A 64 10.02 7.67 44.08
CA PHE A 64 9.00 8.70 44.13
C PHE A 64 8.01 8.45 45.27
N ILE A 65 7.60 9.53 45.94
CA ILE A 65 6.54 9.51 46.94
C ILE A 65 5.20 9.51 46.19
N VAL A 66 4.50 8.39 46.25
CA VAL A 66 3.15 8.22 45.67
C VAL A 66 2.11 8.75 46.66
N LYS A 67 1.49 9.90 46.38
CA LYS A 67 0.47 10.49 47.28
C LYS A 67 -0.97 10.06 46.96
N CYS A 68 -1.18 9.23 45.93
CA CYS A 68 -2.53 8.84 45.52
C CYS A 68 -3.03 7.56 46.21
N GLU A 69 -4.28 7.59 46.68
CA GLU A 69 -4.98 6.41 47.19
C GLU A 69 -5.39 5.46 46.04
N ASN A 70 -5.26 4.14 46.25
CA ASN A 70 -5.69 3.07 45.32
C ASN A 70 -4.85 2.90 44.04
N SER A 71 -3.53 2.77 44.17
CA SER A 71 -2.61 2.46 43.05
C SER A 71 -2.83 1.11 42.35
N ASN A 72 -3.55 0.17 42.99
CA ASN A 72 -3.84 -1.17 42.43
C ASN A 72 -4.74 -1.18 41.18
N LEU A 73 -5.26 -0.02 40.74
CA LEU A 73 -6.19 0.10 39.61
C LEU A 73 -5.54 0.10 38.21
N PHE A 74 -4.20 0.25 38.13
CA PHE A 74 -3.46 0.35 36.85
C PHE A 74 -2.75 -0.95 36.47
N LYS A 75 -3.24 -2.07 37.01
CA LYS A 75 -2.52 -3.33 37.04
C LYS A 75 -2.40 -3.93 35.63
N GLY A 76 -1.23 -3.77 35.00
CA GLY A 76 -0.85 -4.41 33.73
C GLY A 76 -0.77 -3.47 32.53
N GLU A 77 -0.97 -2.17 32.73
CA GLU A 77 -0.99 -1.18 31.64
C GLU A 77 0.26 -0.31 31.63
N LEU A 78 0.73 0.05 30.44
CA LEU A 78 1.76 1.06 30.22
C LEU A 78 1.10 2.43 30.10
N GLY A 79 1.55 3.39 30.91
CA GLY A 79 1.06 4.75 30.90
C GLY A 79 1.69 5.59 29.78
N LYS A 80 0.94 6.56 29.29
CA LYS A 80 1.43 7.56 28.33
C LYS A 80 1.90 8.80 29.08
N LEU A 81 3.07 9.32 28.68
CA LEU A 81 3.63 10.56 29.22
C LEU A 81 3.39 11.75 28.29
N PHE A 82 3.10 12.88 28.91
CA PHE A 82 2.98 14.20 28.31
C PHE A 82 3.79 15.21 29.14
N VAL A 83 4.18 16.34 28.56
CA VAL A 83 5.02 17.33 29.25
C VAL A 83 4.28 18.66 29.34
N ARG A 84 4.17 19.25 30.52
CA ARG A 84 3.51 20.55 30.75
C ARG A 84 4.34 21.37 31.73
N ASP A 85 4.78 22.56 31.33
CA ASP A 85 5.52 23.51 32.19
C ASP A 85 6.69 22.89 32.99
N GLY A 86 7.39 21.94 32.38
CA GLY A 86 8.50 21.22 33.02
C GLY A 86 8.08 20.05 33.93
N LEU A 87 6.79 19.87 34.18
CA LEU A 87 6.21 18.71 34.86
C LEU A 87 5.73 17.67 33.85
N TRP A 88 5.60 16.43 34.31
CA TRP A 88 5.09 15.35 33.47
C TRP A 88 3.69 14.94 33.87
N LEU A 89 2.87 14.65 32.87
CA LEU A 89 1.53 14.12 33.06
C LEU A 89 1.47 12.69 32.54
N ALA A 90 0.97 11.78 33.36
CA ALA A 90 0.78 10.39 33.04
C ALA A 90 -0.70 10.01 32.97
N THR A 91 -1.08 9.26 31.94
CA THR A 91 -2.44 8.72 31.78
C THR A 91 -2.42 7.24 31.48
N PHE A 92 -3.46 6.52 31.90
CA PHE A 92 -3.58 5.08 31.74
C PHE A 92 -4.86 4.71 30.99
N SER A 93 -4.74 3.75 30.07
CA SER A 93 -5.83 3.16 29.31
C SER A 93 -7.00 2.76 30.21
N GLY A 94 -8.24 3.08 29.81
CA GLY A 94 -9.46 2.69 30.51
C GLY A 94 -9.76 3.41 31.83
N SER A 95 -8.79 4.07 32.46
CA SER A 95 -9.01 4.77 33.73
C SER A 95 -9.54 6.19 33.55
N GLY A 96 -9.08 6.90 32.51
CA GLY A 96 -9.30 8.34 32.38
C GLY A 96 -8.65 9.17 33.49
N ARG A 97 -7.74 8.58 34.27
CA ARG A 97 -7.04 9.28 35.34
C ARG A 97 -5.80 9.99 34.80
N VAL A 98 -5.49 11.11 35.43
CA VAL A 98 -4.35 11.97 35.09
C VAL A 98 -3.51 12.15 36.34
N PHE A 99 -2.25 11.77 36.24
CA PHE A 99 -1.25 11.91 37.29
C PHE A 99 -0.23 12.95 36.88
N GLU A 100 0.25 13.70 37.85
CA GLU A 100 1.42 14.55 37.70
C GLU A 100 2.61 13.87 38.35
N ILE A 101 3.73 13.92 37.66
CA ILE A 101 5.02 13.43 38.11
C ILE A 101 5.93 14.66 38.21
N ASP A 102 6.28 15.00 39.45
CA ASP A 102 7.26 16.03 39.77
C ASP A 102 8.61 15.36 39.99
N THR A 103 9.51 15.51 39.03
CA THR A 103 10.86 14.94 39.04
C THR A 103 11.84 15.72 39.91
N PHE A 104 11.51 16.94 40.35
CA PHE A 104 12.34 17.72 41.27
C PHE A 104 12.09 17.28 42.72
N ASN A 105 10.82 17.13 43.09
CA ASN A 105 10.43 16.70 44.43
C ASN A 105 10.26 15.18 44.55
N ASN A 106 10.39 14.44 43.45
CA ASN A 106 10.14 13.01 43.35
C ASN A 106 8.75 12.65 43.90
N THR A 107 7.70 13.33 43.45
CA THR A 107 6.32 13.06 43.91
C THR A 107 5.39 12.70 42.77
N ILE A 108 4.43 11.82 43.04
CA ILE A 108 3.37 11.43 42.11
C ILE A 108 2.02 11.80 42.73
N ASP A 109 1.30 12.71 42.07
CA ASP A 109 0.04 13.28 42.55
C ASP A 109 -1.08 13.06 41.53
N ARG A 110 -2.28 12.68 41.99
CA ARG A 110 -3.45 12.58 41.11
C ARG A 110 -4.04 13.96 40.85
N GLN A 111 -4.11 14.35 39.59
CA GLN A 111 -4.61 15.65 39.16
C GLN A 111 -6.06 15.64 38.71
N ASP A 112 -6.63 14.51 38.33
CA ASP A 112 -8.05 14.44 37.94
C ASP A 112 -9.01 14.21 39.12
N ARG A 113 -10.29 14.47 38.87
CA ARG A 113 -11.46 14.11 39.68
C ARG A 113 -12.38 13.14 38.94
N THR A 114 -11.89 12.48 37.89
CA THR A 114 -12.65 11.58 37.04
C THR A 114 -13.29 10.46 37.87
N PHE A 115 -14.61 10.38 37.79
CA PHE A 115 -15.41 9.32 38.42
C PHE A 115 -15.83 8.25 37.40
N TYR A 116 -16.24 8.67 36.21
CA TYR A 116 -16.65 7.76 35.13
C TYR A 116 -15.45 7.26 34.35
N GLN A 117 -15.26 5.94 34.36
CA GLN A 117 -14.13 5.25 33.73
C GLN A 117 -14.62 4.03 32.95
N GLY A 118 -13.71 3.40 32.20
CA GLY A 118 -13.95 2.12 31.53
C GLY A 118 -14.53 2.21 30.13
N TYR A 119 -14.82 3.42 29.60
CA TYR A 119 -15.26 3.62 28.22
C TYR A 119 -14.11 3.93 27.24
N ASN A 120 -12.91 4.18 27.75
CA ASN A 120 -11.77 4.76 27.04
C ASN A 120 -10.55 3.80 27.00
N PHE A 121 -10.76 2.48 27.06
CA PHE A 121 -9.67 1.53 26.84
C PHE A 121 -9.12 1.71 25.43
N TYR A 122 -7.79 1.74 25.29
CA TYR A 122 -7.08 1.92 24.02
C TYR A 122 -7.46 3.20 23.25
N ALA A 123 -7.92 4.23 23.95
CA ALA A 123 -8.17 5.53 23.34
C ALA A 123 -6.85 6.15 22.84
N TYR A 124 -6.91 6.85 21.71
CA TYR A 124 -5.75 7.59 21.21
C TYR A 124 -5.61 8.90 21.97
N GLN A 125 -4.59 8.99 22.82
CA GLN A 125 -4.29 10.19 23.59
C GLN A 125 -3.10 10.92 22.96
N PHE A 126 -3.21 12.25 22.89
CA PHE A 126 -2.19 13.13 22.35
C PHE A 126 -2.22 14.47 23.05
N GLN A 127 -1.11 15.17 23.00
CA GLN A 127 -1.00 16.52 23.52
C GLN A 127 -1.03 17.54 22.38
N ARG A 128 -1.85 18.58 22.56
CA ARG A 128 -1.91 19.77 21.72
C ARG A 128 -1.67 20.98 22.62
N LYS A 129 -0.57 21.69 22.38
CA LYS A 129 -0.09 22.77 23.27
C LYS A 129 -0.02 22.21 24.71
N ASP A 130 -0.67 22.84 25.67
CA ASP A 130 -0.64 22.44 27.09
C ASP A 130 -1.82 21.55 27.49
N THR A 131 -2.60 21.04 26.53
CA THR A 131 -3.81 20.26 26.81
C THR A 131 -3.70 18.84 26.26
N ILE A 132 -4.07 17.86 27.08
CA ILE A 132 -4.18 16.46 26.69
C ILE A 132 -5.57 16.22 26.09
N PHE A 133 -5.59 15.60 24.91
CA PHE A 133 -6.77 15.14 24.22
C PHE A 133 -6.84 13.61 24.24
N SER A 134 -8.07 13.09 24.18
CA SER A 134 -8.34 11.67 24.07
C SER A 134 -9.43 11.44 23.04
N PHE A 135 -9.16 10.54 22.09
CA PHE A 135 -10.10 10.16 21.05
C PHE A 135 -10.48 8.69 21.13
N GLY A 136 -11.79 8.45 21.11
CA GLY A 136 -12.40 7.14 20.98
C GLY A 136 -12.13 6.24 22.18
N GLY A 137 -11.83 4.98 21.86
CA GLY A 137 -11.63 3.92 22.84
C GLY A 137 -12.83 2.99 22.93
N TYR A 138 -12.60 1.89 23.62
CA TYR A 138 -13.56 0.81 23.80
C TYR A 138 -14.00 0.73 25.26
N GLY A 139 -15.28 0.39 25.44
CA GLY A 139 -15.82 0.02 26.72
C GLY A 139 -17.32 -0.16 26.65
N PHE A 140 -17.91 -0.87 27.60
CA PHE A 140 -19.34 -1.17 27.60
C PHE A 140 -19.83 -1.73 26.25
N TRP A 141 -19.02 -2.60 25.63
CA TRP A 141 -19.28 -3.25 24.34
C TRP A 141 -19.41 -2.31 23.12
N ILE A 142 -19.00 -1.05 23.25
CA ILE A 142 -19.03 -0.06 22.18
C ILE A 142 -17.65 0.53 21.93
N GLU A 143 -17.36 0.81 20.66
CA GLU A 143 -16.29 1.75 20.30
C GLU A 143 -16.89 3.14 20.13
N ASN A 144 -16.47 4.07 20.97
CA ASN A 144 -16.96 5.43 20.93
C ASN A 144 -16.14 6.28 19.92
N ASN A 145 -16.73 7.38 19.48
CA ASN A 145 -16.17 8.31 18.49
C ASN A 145 -15.90 9.69 19.10
N LEU A 146 -15.77 9.77 20.43
CA LEU A 146 -15.67 11.03 21.17
C LEU A 146 -14.25 11.57 21.10
N LEU A 147 -14.13 12.86 20.77
CA LEU A 147 -12.95 13.67 21.03
C LEU A 147 -13.19 14.45 22.33
N THR A 148 -12.33 14.21 23.30
CA THR A 148 -12.39 14.85 24.63
C THR A 148 -11.06 15.49 24.95
N TYR A 149 -11.06 16.43 25.89
CA TYR A 149 -9.84 17.06 26.41
C TYR A 149 -9.89 17.16 27.92
N PHE A 150 -8.74 17.08 28.56
CA PHE A 150 -8.64 17.25 30.01
C PHE A 150 -8.70 18.74 30.37
N SER A 151 -9.71 19.14 31.14
CA SER A 151 -9.86 20.49 31.65
C SER A 151 -9.24 20.59 33.03
N GLU A 152 -8.17 21.37 33.16
CA GLU A 152 -7.47 21.54 34.44
C GLU A 152 -8.34 22.27 35.48
N ALA A 153 -9.06 23.31 35.05
CA ALA A 153 -9.95 24.07 35.93
C ALA A 153 -11.03 23.19 36.56
N ARG A 154 -11.53 22.19 35.82
CA ARG A 154 -12.53 21.23 36.31
C ARG A 154 -11.92 19.98 36.91
N ARG A 155 -10.66 19.68 36.56
CA ARG A 155 -9.97 18.42 36.81
C ARG A 155 -10.71 17.23 36.20
N GLU A 156 -11.34 17.41 35.03
CA GLU A 156 -12.19 16.40 34.38
C GLU A 156 -12.02 16.39 32.85
N TRP A 157 -12.46 15.30 32.19
CA TRP A 157 -12.51 15.21 30.74
C TRP A 157 -13.77 15.87 30.18
N ASN A 158 -13.58 16.90 29.37
CA ASN A 158 -14.66 17.61 28.69
C ASN A 158 -14.84 17.10 27.26
N TYR A 159 -16.08 17.07 26.82
CA TYR A 159 -16.43 16.83 25.42
C TYR A 159 -15.95 18.01 24.53
N MET A 160 -15.32 17.68 23.41
CA MET A 160 -15.00 18.63 22.33
C MET A 160 -15.91 18.41 21.12
N SER A 161 -15.95 17.18 20.61
CA SER A 161 -16.68 16.82 19.40
C SER A 161 -16.85 15.29 19.31
N ASN A 162 -17.65 14.81 18.38
CA ASN A 162 -17.70 13.41 17.98
C ASN A 162 -17.43 13.31 16.48
N ALA A 163 -16.64 12.31 16.09
CA ALA A 163 -16.37 12.07 14.69
C ALA A 163 -17.66 11.65 13.93
N PRO A 164 -17.79 11.98 12.63
CA PRO A 164 -19.01 11.78 11.85
C PRO A 164 -19.13 10.35 11.30
N PHE A 165 -18.95 9.36 12.18
CA PHE A 165 -19.20 7.94 11.90
C PHE A 165 -19.99 7.32 13.06
N PRO A 166 -20.83 6.30 12.80
CA PRO A 166 -21.67 5.71 13.83
C PRO A 166 -20.84 4.97 14.89
N ILE A 167 -21.34 4.99 16.13
CA ILE A 167 -20.85 4.11 17.20
C ILE A 167 -21.20 2.67 16.81
N ILE A 168 -20.21 1.79 16.86
CA ILE A 168 -20.38 0.37 16.51
C ILE A 168 -20.19 -0.51 17.75
N LYS A 169 -20.86 -1.67 17.70
CA LYS A 169 -20.58 -2.81 18.58
C LYS A 169 -19.71 -3.79 17.78
N PRO A 170 -18.38 -3.73 17.90
CA PRO A 170 -17.53 -4.60 17.11
C PRO A 170 -17.58 -6.03 17.67
N ASP A 171 -17.61 -7.04 16.79
CA ASP A 171 -17.46 -8.45 17.19
C ASP A 171 -16.09 -8.70 17.85
N LYS A 172 -15.08 -7.97 17.38
CA LYS A 172 -13.73 -7.90 17.98
C LYS A 172 -13.22 -6.47 17.91
N TYR A 173 -12.77 -5.92 19.03
CA TYR A 173 -12.18 -4.58 19.05
C TYR A 173 -10.80 -4.57 18.38
N GLU A 174 -10.60 -3.64 17.46
CA GLU A 174 -9.32 -3.38 16.82
C GLU A 174 -8.54 -2.33 17.61
N GLN A 175 -7.56 -2.77 18.39
CA GLN A 175 -6.76 -1.86 19.24
C GLN A 175 -5.93 -0.87 18.41
N ASN A 176 -5.47 -1.30 17.23
CA ASN A 176 -4.47 -0.60 16.45
C ASN A 176 -5.08 0.06 15.20
N ARG A 177 -6.09 0.91 15.40
CA ARG A 177 -6.62 1.76 14.33
C ARG A 177 -5.70 2.93 14.03
N LEU A 178 -5.66 3.31 12.76
CA LEU A 178 -4.82 4.41 12.29
C LEU A 178 -5.35 5.74 12.83
N ARG A 179 -4.61 6.33 13.78
CA ARG A 179 -4.94 7.60 14.43
C ARG A 179 -3.67 8.43 14.58
N PHE A 180 -3.73 9.70 14.21
CA PHE A 180 -2.56 10.57 14.27
C PHE A 180 -2.97 12.03 14.46
N TYR A 181 -2.43 12.66 15.49
CA TYR A 181 -2.44 14.12 15.59
C TYR A 181 -1.20 14.70 14.91
N ASP A 182 -1.44 15.40 13.79
CA ASP A 182 -0.46 16.17 13.04
C ASP A 182 -0.27 17.52 13.72
N LYS A 183 0.83 17.64 14.47
CA LYS A 183 1.19 18.85 15.21
C LYS A 183 1.56 19.99 14.28
N GLY A 184 2.18 19.69 13.14
CA GLY A 184 2.63 20.71 12.19
C GLY A 184 1.46 21.40 11.47
N ARG A 185 0.31 20.72 11.37
CA ARG A 185 -0.89 21.26 10.71
C ARG A 185 -2.06 21.55 11.64
N ASP A 186 -1.95 21.15 12.90
CA ASP A 186 -3.03 21.25 13.88
C ASP A 186 -4.31 20.50 13.44
N VAL A 187 -4.12 19.26 12.97
CA VAL A 187 -5.19 18.39 12.45
C VAL A 187 -5.09 17.00 13.09
N PHE A 188 -6.21 16.46 13.56
CA PHE A 188 -6.30 15.10 14.04
C PHE A 188 -6.94 14.18 12.99
N TYR A 189 -6.24 13.11 12.62
CA TYR A 189 -6.71 12.10 11.70
C TYR A 189 -7.15 10.85 12.44
N ALA A 190 -8.30 10.30 12.06
CA ALA A 190 -8.84 9.05 12.58
C ALA A 190 -9.43 8.20 11.47
N GLU A 191 -9.02 6.94 11.43
CA GLU A 191 -9.64 5.91 10.60
C GLU A 191 -10.83 5.28 11.33
N ALA A 192 -11.91 5.04 10.57
CA ALA A 192 -13.01 4.19 10.97
C ALA A 192 -13.66 3.55 9.74
N ASN A 193 -13.88 2.23 9.79
CA ASN A 193 -14.50 1.44 8.72
C ASN A 193 -13.82 1.66 7.36
N ASN A 194 -12.49 1.63 7.35
CA ASN A 194 -11.64 1.84 6.18
C ASN A 194 -11.77 3.24 5.56
N VAL A 195 -12.29 4.23 6.29
CA VAL A 195 -12.43 5.62 5.86
C VAL A 195 -11.63 6.53 6.77
N LEU A 196 -10.84 7.42 6.17
CA LEU A 196 -10.08 8.42 6.89
C LEU A 196 -10.92 9.69 7.09
N TYR A 197 -10.96 10.16 8.33
CA TYR A 197 -11.55 11.43 8.74
C TYR A 197 -10.47 12.35 9.31
N ALA A 198 -10.67 13.66 9.19
CA ALA A 198 -9.79 14.65 9.79
C ALA A 198 -10.60 15.69 10.55
N PHE A 199 -10.20 15.98 11.79
CA PHE A 199 -10.69 17.08 12.59
C PHE A 199 -9.68 18.24 12.54
N ASP A 200 -10.14 19.39 12.08
CA ASP A 200 -9.35 20.61 11.99
C ASP A 200 -9.58 21.44 13.28
N PHE A 201 -8.53 21.68 14.05
CA PHE A 201 -8.61 22.41 15.31
C PHE A 201 -8.71 23.94 15.15
N ILE A 202 -8.54 24.46 13.93
CA ILE A 202 -8.71 25.88 13.62
C ILE A 202 -10.17 26.15 13.31
N THR A 203 -10.78 25.32 12.45
CA THR A 203 -12.17 25.47 12.04
C THR A 203 -13.17 24.73 12.94
N TYR A 204 -12.68 23.83 13.80
CA TYR A 204 -13.50 22.96 14.65
C TYR A 204 -14.44 22.05 13.86
N THR A 205 -14.02 21.61 12.68
CA THR A 205 -14.86 20.78 11.80
C THR A 205 -14.22 19.44 11.47
N TRP A 206 -15.08 18.43 11.31
CA TRP A 206 -14.69 17.14 10.75
C TRP A 206 -14.88 17.13 9.24
N SER A 207 -13.92 16.54 8.53
CA SER A 207 -14.00 16.29 7.09
C SER A 207 -13.70 14.83 6.78
N LYS A 208 -14.52 14.21 5.92
CA LYS A 208 -14.25 12.89 5.35
C LYS A 208 -13.25 13.02 4.21
N LYS A 209 -12.12 12.32 4.28
CA LYS A 209 -11.04 12.40 3.28
C LYS A 209 -11.19 11.39 2.16
N GLY A 210 -11.43 10.13 2.50
CA GLY A 210 -11.55 9.06 1.51
C GLY A 210 -11.45 7.68 2.14
N THR A 211 -11.53 6.65 1.31
CA THR A 211 -11.29 5.28 1.76
C THR A 211 -9.80 5.00 1.73
N LEU A 212 -9.26 4.35 2.76
CA LEU A 212 -7.84 4.00 2.78
C LEU A 212 -7.50 3.08 1.60
N SER A 213 -6.29 3.25 1.08
CA SER A 213 -5.72 2.35 0.10
C SER A 213 -5.21 1.07 0.79
N SER A 214 -4.99 0.01 0.01
CA SER A 214 -4.37 -1.24 0.49
C SER A 214 -2.85 -1.13 0.67
N GLY A 215 -2.32 0.08 0.92
CA GLY A 215 -0.89 0.35 1.00
C GLY A 215 -0.23 -0.21 2.26
N LEU A 216 -0.97 -0.24 3.38
CA LEU A 216 -0.52 -0.86 4.62
C LEU A 216 -0.82 -2.35 4.56
N LYS A 217 0.22 -3.18 4.72
CA LYS A 217 0.12 -4.63 4.65
C LYS A 217 0.59 -5.26 5.97
N GLY A 218 0.09 -6.45 6.26
CA GLY A 218 0.54 -7.26 7.39
C GLY A 218 -0.51 -7.37 8.47
N VAL A 219 -0.15 -8.12 9.50
CA VAL A 219 -0.98 -8.30 10.69
C VAL A 219 -0.28 -7.55 11.82
N GLU A 220 -1.07 -6.95 12.71
CA GLU A 220 -0.60 -6.19 13.88
C GLU A 220 0.32 -5.00 13.52
N HIS A 221 -0.25 -3.80 13.54
CA HIS A 221 0.47 -2.58 13.27
C HIS A 221 0.97 -1.94 14.58
N VAL A 222 2.24 -1.55 14.62
CA VAL A 222 2.80 -0.66 15.63
C VAL A 222 2.97 0.73 15.03
N TYR A 223 2.51 1.73 15.76
CA TYR A 223 2.52 3.12 15.34
C TYR A 223 3.53 3.91 16.16
N HIS A 224 4.40 4.67 15.50
CA HIS A 224 5.36 5.53 16.15
C HIS A 224 5.43 6.89 15.46
N ARG A 225 5.41 7.98 16.24
CA ARG A 225 5.55 9.32 15.67
C ARG A 225 7.01 9.53 15.25
N MET A 226 7.22 9.86 13.98
CA MET A 226 8.56 10.19 13.43
C MET A 226 8.85 11.67 13.52
N THR A 227 7.90 12.47 13.04
CA THR A 227 7.99 13.93 13.04
C THR A 227 6.66 14.51 13.50
N ASP A 228 6.56 15.83 13.58
CA ASP A 228 5.30 16.50 13.87
C ASP A 228 4.21 16.22 12.82
N THR A 229 4.57 15.78 11.62
CA THR A 229 3.65 15.56 10.49
C THR A 229 3.62 14.12 9.96
N THR A 230 4.58 13.26 10.34
CA THR A 230 4.69 11.89 9.80
C THR A 230 4.65 10.81 10.88
N LEU A 231 4.05 9.67 10.51
CA LEU A 231 3.87 8.50 11.36
C LEU A 231 4.58 7.29 10.72
N LEU A 232 5.40 6.60 11.50
CA LEU A 232 5.92 5.28 11.14
C LEU A 232 4.89 4.22 11.54
N VAL A 233 4.59 3.34 10.60
CA VAL A 233 3.76 2.16 10.79
C VAL A 233 4.60 0.94 10.47
N MET A 234 4.76 0.04 11.43
CA MET A 234 5.48 -1.22 11.21
C MET A 234 4.52 -2.38 11.40
N SER A 235 4.73 -3.43 10.63
CA SER A 235 4.07 -4.71 10.79
C SER A 235 5.10 -5.84 10.71
N ASN A 236 4.61 -7.07 10.85
CA ASN A 236 5.39 -8.28 10.66
C ASN A 236 5.94 -8.48 9.23
N ILE A 237 5.61 -7.63 8.26
CA ILE A 237 6.10 -7.76 6.88
C ILE A 237 6.72 -6.49 6.30
N GLY A 238 6.75 -5.38 7.05
CA GLY A 238 7.33 -4.15 6.53
C GLY A 238 7.19 -2.95 7.45
N ALA A 239 7.69 -1.81 6.97
CA ALA A 239 7.55 -0.52 7.61
C ALA A 239 7.21 0.55 6.57
N TRP A 240 6.28 1.43 6.93
CA TRP A 240 5.80 2.50 6.08
C TRP A 240 5.77 3.81 6.85
N GLU A 241 6.22 4.87 6.20
CA GLU A 241 6.02 6.22 6.68
C GLU A 241 4.77 6.81 6.04
N ILE A 242 3.86 7.32 6.86
CA ILE A 242 2.62 7.94 6.43
C ILE A 242 2.75 9.46 6.57
N ASP A 243 2.54 10.15 5.45
CA ASP A 243 2.27 11.59 5.39
C ASP A 243 0.77 11.78 5.12
N PHE A 244 0.03 12.11 6.18
CA PHE A 244 -1.42 12.26 6.13
C PHE A 244 -1.86 13.43 5.25
N TYR A 245 -1.18 14.57 5.36
CA TYR A 245 -1.52 15.76 4.59
C TYR A 245 -1.14 15.60 3.12
N GLY A 246 0.06 15.06 2.85
CA GLY A 246 0.53 14.78 1.50
C GLY A 246 -0.21 13.62 0.82
N ASN A 247 -1.08 12.90 1.53
CA ASN A 247 -1.77 11.69 1.09
C ASN A 247 -0.81 10.63 0.56
N ARG A 248 0.23 10.28 1.33
CA ARG A 248 1.28 9.34 0.90
C ARG A 248 1.57 8.29 1.96
N ILE A 249 1.74 7.06 1.51
CA ILE A 249 2.38 5.96 2.22
C ILE A 249 3.69 5.69 1.49
N ILE A 250 4.81 5.85 2.19
CA ILE A 250 6.16 5.64 1.67
C ILE A 250 6.68 4.33 2.25
N ASP A 251 7.05 3.39 1.39
CA ASP A 251 7.67 2.15 1.82
C ASP A 251 9.10 2.42 2.32
N ARG A 252 9.31 2.14 3.60
CA ARG A 252 10.59 2.29 4.31
C ARG A 252 11.19 0.93 4.67
N GLY A 253 10.66 -0.19 4.18
CA GLY A 253 11.17 -1.52 4.55
C GLY A 253 12.65 -1.73 4.18
N ILE A 254 13.38 -2.49 5.00
CA ILE A 254 14.81 -2.83 4.78
C ILE A 254 14.97 -3.77 3.57
N ASP A 255 16.03 -3.62 2.76
CA ASP A 255 16.34 -4.45 1.58
C ASP A 255 16.46 -5.95 1.86
N ASN A 256 16.99 -6.32 3.04
CA ASN A 256 17.24 -7.71 3.40
C ASN A 256 16.01 -8.45 3.94
N GLY A 257 14.82 -7.84 3.92
CA GLY A 257 13.59 -8.48 4.41
C GLY A 257 13.63 -8.81 5.91
N LEU A 258 14.55 -8.20 6.68
CA LEU A 258 14.53 -8.27 8.13
C LEU A 258 13.24 -7.62 8.60
N ILE A 259 12.29 -8.50 8.88
CA ILE A 259 11.06 -8.23 9.60
C ILE A 259 11.49 -7.58 10.90
N TYR A 260 10.91 -6.44 11.24
CA TYR A 260 10.96 -5.91 12.60
C TYR A 260 10.32 -6.98 13.47
N ASN A 261 11.15 -7.90 13.97
CA ASN A 261 10.68 -8.96 14.83
C ASN A 261 10.16 -8.20 16.05
N LEU A 262 8.82 -8.11 16.14
CA LEU A 262 8.08 -7.57 17.26
C LEU A 262 8.24 -8.56 18.41
N THR A 263 9.49 -8.83 18.82
CA THR A 263 9.76 -9.46 20.11
C THR A 263 9.00 -8.62 21.12
N GLY A 264 8.08 -9.26 21.85
CA GLY A 264 7.14 -8.57 22.72
C GLY A 264 7.85 -7.53 23.58
N PRO A 265 7.23 -6.35 23.80
CA PRO A 265 7.88 -5.27 24.49
C PRO A 265 8.36 -5.75 25.86
N LEU A 266 9.56 -5.31 26.25
CA LEU A 266 10.03 -5.49 27.62
C LEU A 266 8.97 -4.91 28.57
N SER A 267 8.58 -5.67 29.59
CA SER A 267 7.46 -5.27 30.45
C SER A 267 7.71 -3.90 31.08
N GLY A 268 6.77 -2.98 30.90
CA GLY A 268 6.88 -1.58 31.36
C GLY A 268 7.59 -0.62 30.40
N PHE A 269 7.95 -1.06 29.20
CA PHE A 269 8.58 -0.23 28.17
C PHE A 269 7.59 0.12 27.06
N ASN A 270 7.74 1.33 26.51
CA ASN A 270 7.23 1.59 25.16
C ASN A 270 7.94 0.69 24.15
N CYS A 271 7.24 0.29 23.09
CA CYS A 271 7.82 -0.52 22.01
C CYS A 271 9.06 0.15 21.39
N MET A 272 9.11 1.48 21.41
CA MET A 272 10.22 2.26 20.89
C MET A 272 10.24 3.68 21.44
N TYR A 273 11.44 4.27 21.43
CA TYR A 273 11.70 5.63 21.87
C TYR A 273 12.41 6.42 20.77
N THR A 274 12.08 7.70 20.64
CA THR A 274 12.75 8.60 19.70
C THR A 274 14.02 9.15 20.35
N LEU A 275 15.19 8.83 19.78
CA LEU A 275 16.47 9.41 20.22
C LEU A 275 16.77 10.72 19.49
N ASP A 276 16.55 10.73 18.18
CA ASP A 276 16.66 11.90 17.33
C ASP A 276 15.61 11.83 16.20
N LYS A 277 15.62 12.80 15.28
CA LYS A 277 14.65 12.90 14.17
C LYS A 277 14.59 11.64 13.29
N HIS A 278 15.68 10.87 13.24
CA HIS A 278 15.83 9.72 12.36
C HIS A 278 16.20 8.43 13.09
N THR A 279 16.49 8.43 14.38
CA THR A 279 16.92 7.23 15.11
C THR A 279 15.91 6.86 16.19
N LEU A 280 15.46 5.60 16.15
CA LEU A 280 14.60 5.00 17.16
C LEU A 280 15.37 3.96 17.97
N LEU A 281 15.09 3.90 19.27
CA LEU A 281 15.61 2.90 20.20
C LEU A 281 14.53 1.86 20.47
N ILE A 282 14.85 0.57 20.32
CA ILE A 282 13.92 -0.54 20.48
C ILE A 282 14.45 -1.45 21.60
N PRO A 283 13.79 -1.50 22.78
CA PRO A 283 14.14 -2.44 23.82
C PRO A 283 13.69 -3.85 23.48
N LYS A 284 14.56 -4.84 23.69
CA LYS A 284 14.27 -6.25 23.46
C LYS A 284 14.68 -7.11 24.64
N ILE A 285 13.92 -8.18 24.86
CA ILE A 285 14.29 -9.24 25.81
C ILE A 285 15.41 -10.07 25.17
N SER A 286 16.43 -10.44 25.96
CA SER A 286 17.53 -11.27 25.49
C SER A 286 17.87 -12.35 26.51
N ASP A 287 17.76 -13.61 26.10
CA ASP A 287 18.14 -14.77 26.92
C ASP A 287 19.65 -15.08 26.84
N VAL A 288 20.38 -14.36 25.98
CA VAL A 288 21.81 -14.59 25.71
C VAL A 288 22.69 -13.66 26.56
N ILE A 289 22.22 -12.45 26.81
CA ILE A 289 22.96 -11.43 27.55
C ILE A 289 22.64 -11.58 29.04
N SER A 290 23.65 -11.53 29.91
CA SER A 290 23.49 -11.71 31.36
C SER A 290 22.53 -10.72 32.01
N VAL A 291 22.40 -9.52 31.44
CA VAL A 291 21.51 -8.44 31.90
C VAL A 291 20.04 -8.72 31.54
N GLY A 292 19.77 -9.64 30.61
CA GLY A 292 18.41 -10.07 30.24
C GLY A 292 17.70 -9.23 29.19
N TYR A 293 18.34 -8.18 28.67
CA TYR A 293 17.79 -7.31 27.62
C TYR A 293 18.88 -6.74 26.70
N SER A 294 18.46 -6.15 25.58
CA SER A 294 19.31 -5.39 24.66
C SER A 294 18.55 -4.19 24.09
N PHE A 295 19.31 -3.22 23.57
CA PHE A 295 18.78 -2.08 22.84
C PHE A 295 19.21 -2.15 21.37
N GLU A 296 18.24 -2.13 20.47
CA GLU A 296 18.48 -2.03 19.04
C GLU A 296 18.17 -0.62 18.55
N TYR A 297 18.98 -0.14 17.60
CA TYR A 297 18.84 1.18 17.00
C TYR A 297 18.31 1.03 15.58
N LEU A 298 17.20 1.70 15.30
CA LEU A 298 16.62 1.78 13.96
C LEU A 298 16.87 3.17 13.39
N VAL A 299 17.72 3.25 12.36
CA VAL A 299 17.93 4.47 11.58
C VAL A 299 16.91 4.51 10.44
N THR A 300 15.98 5.45 10.54
CA THR A 300 14.83 5.65 9.65
C THR A 300 15.13 6.47 8.40
N LYS A 301 16.39 6.87 8.17
CA LYS A 301 16.86 7.40 6.87
C LYS A 301 16.93 6.25 5.84
N MET A 302 15.78 5.64 5.58
CA MET A 302 15.66 4.43 4.78
C MET A 302 15.37 4.79 3.32
N GLN A 303 15.90 3.98 2.39
CA GLN A 303 15.63 4.16 0.97
C GLN A 303 14.13 3.99 0.70
N SER A 304 13.58 4.88 -0.12
CA SER A 304 12.18 4.81 -0.53
C SER A 304 12.03 3.75 -1.62
N LYS A 305 11.32 2.65 -1.32
CA LYS A 305 11.04 1.57 -2.30
C LYS A 305 9.84 1.85 -3.20
N GLY A 306 9.08 2.89 -2.89
CA GLY A 306 7.89 3.28 -3.62
C GLY A 306 6.96 4.10 -2.74
N GLN A 307 6.01 4.75 -3.38
CA GLN A 307 4.95 5.49 -2.70
C GLN A 307 3.59 5.17 -3.31
N VAL A 308 2.59 5.08 -2.45
CA VAL A 308 1.18 4.90 -2.84
C VAL A 308 0.32 5.93 -2.09
N PRO A 309 -0.84 6.33 -2.63
CA PRO A 309 -1.72 7.24 -1.90
C PRO A 309 -2.22 6.60 -0.60
N LEU A 310 -2.39 7.38 0.48
CA LEU A 310 -2.95 6.90 1.74
C LEU A 310 -4.45 6.59 1.62
N PHE A 311 -5.19 7.46 0.94
CA PHE A 311 -6.61 7.31 0.68
C PHE A 311 -6.97 7.70 -0.74
N LEU A 312 -8.08 7.14 -1.21
CA LEU A 312 -8.74 7.50 -2.46
C LEU A 312 -10.02 8.25 -2.13
N SER A 313 -10.14 9.46 -2.68
CA SER A 313 -11.36 10.26 -2.62
C SER A 313 -12.50 9.58 -3.41
N SER A 314 -13.74 9.97 -3.12
CA SER A 314 -14.90 9.49 -3.88
C SER A 314 -14.78 9.82 -5.37
N ALA A 315 -14.28 11.01 -5.72
CA ALA A 315 -14.10 11.44 -7.11
C ALA A 315 -13.10 10.53 -7.86
N GLU A 316 -11.96 10.22 -7.24
CA GLU A 316 -10.95 9.33 -7.84
C GLU A 316 -11.49 7.91 -8.08
N LYS A 317 -12.31 7.39 -7.16
CA LYS A 317 -12.97 6.09 -7.35
C LYS A 317 -13.92 6.09 -8.55
N TYR A 318 -14.74 7.13 -8.71
CA TYR A 318 -15.62 7.25 -9.87
C TYR A 318 -14.83 7.40 -11.17
N LEU A 319 -13.72 8.14 -11.14
CA LEU A 319 -12.84 8.31 -12.28
C LEU A 319 -12.20 6.97 -12.71
N GLN A 320 -11.67 6.19 -11.77
CA GLN A 320 -11.11 4.86 -12.04
C GLN A 320 -12.17 3.90 -12.61
N PHE A 321 -13.37 3.92 -12.04
CA PHE A 321 -14.49 3.13 -12.55
C PHE A 321 -14.87 3.56 -13.97
N ALA A 322 -14.99 4.86 -14.23
CA ALA A 322 -15.31 5.39 -15.55
C ALA A 322 -14.24 5.03 -16.60
N PHE A 323 -12.96 5.11 -16.26
CA PHE A 323 -11.87 4.66 -17.13
C PHE A 323 -11.93 3.15 -17.40
N GLY A 324 -12.27 2.34 -16.41
CA GLY A 324 -12.49 0.90 -16.59
C GLY A 324 -13.62 0.60 -17.56
N VAL A 325 -14.77 1.25 -17.39
CA VAL A 325 -15.93 1.12 -18.29
C VAL A 325 -15.58 1.59 -19.70
N PHE A 326 -14.92 2.75 -19.84
CA PHE A 326 -14.51 3.27 -21.14
C PHE A 326 -13.53 2.33 -21.85
N SER A 327 -12.60 1.72 -21.12
CA SER A 327 -11.65 0.75 -21.68
C SER A 327 -12.37 -0.50 -22.22
N VAL A 328 -13.36 -1.01 -21.48
CA VAL A 328 -14.19 -2.14 -21.94
C VAL A 328 -15.01 -1.78 -23.18
N LEU A 329 -15.62 -0.58 -23.20
CA LEU A 329 -16.37 -0.09 -24.35
C LEU A 329 -15.48 0.10 -25.57
N LEU A 330 -14.25 0.59 -25.39
CA LEU A 330 -13.27 0.73 -26.46
C LEU A 330 -12.89 -0.65 -27.03
N ILE A 331 -12.63 -1.63 -26.18
CA ILE A 331 -12.31 -3.01 -26.61
C ILE A 331 -13.50 -3.60 -27.39
N LEU A 332 -14.73 -3.47 -26.89
CA LEU A 332 -15.93 -3.93 -27.58
C LEU A 332 -16.10 -3.24 -28.93
N PHE A 333 -15.89 -1.93 -29.00
CA PHE A 333 -15.94 -1.17 -30.24
C PHE A 333 -14.91 -1.67 -31.27
N LEU A 334 -13.66 -1.91 -30.83
CA LEU A 334 -12.61 -2.44 -31.69
C LEU A 334 -12.94 -3.85 -32.20
N ILE A 335 -13.54 -4.70 -31.37
CA ILE A 335 -14.01 -6.04 -31.76
C ILE A 335 -15.17 -5.96 -32.77
N LEU A 336 -16.14 -5.08 -32.55
CA LEU A 336 -17.26 -4.88 -33.48
C LEU A 336 -16.77 -4.32 -34.83
N LYS A 337 -15.84 -3.37 -34.79
CA LYS A 337 -15.22 -2.81 -36.00
C LYS A 337 -14.43 -3.88 -36.76
N SER A 338 -13.61 -4.69 -36.09
CA SER A 338 -12.83 -5.75 -36.74
C SER A 338 -13.74 -6.82 -37.37
N ARG A 339 -14.82 -7.23 -36.67
CA ARG A 339 -15.84 -8.13 -37.21
C ARG A 339 -16.54 -7.56 -38.42
N SER A 340 -16.92 -6.28 -38.41
CA SER A 340 -17.58 -5.62 -39.54
C SER A 340 -16.68 -5.56 -40.78
N VAL A 341 -15.38 -5.24 -40.60
CA VAL A 341 -14.39 -5.20 -41.68
C VAL A 341 -14.17 -6.60 -42.25
N PHE A 342 -14.02 -7.61 -41.39
CA PHE A 342 -13.88 -9.00 -41.81
C PHE A 342 -15.12 -9.50 -42.57
N TYR A 343 -16.32 -9.19 -42.08
CA TYR A 343 -17.58 -9.53 -42.74
C TYR A 343 -17.68 -8.89 -44.13
N LEU A 344 -17.35 -7.60 -44.26
CA LEU A 344 -17.34 -6.90 -45.55
C LEU A 344 -16.31 -7.47 -46.52
N LYS A 345 -15.09 -7.80 -46.03
CA LYS A 345 -14.04 -8.45 -46.85
C LYS A 345 -14.49 -9.84 -47.33
N SER A 346 -15.06 -10.65 -46.44
CA SER A 346 -15.59 -11.98 -46.77
C SER A 346 -16.74 -11.93 -47.78
N ARG A 347 -17.66 -10.95 -47.63
CA ARG A 347 -18.76 -10.73 -48.57
C ARG A 347 -18.26 -10.31 -49.97
N LYS A 348 -17.25 -9.44 -50.05
CA LYS A 348 -16.62 -9.05 -51.33
C LYS A 348 -15.95 -10.26 -52.00
N ILE A 349 -15.17 -11.06 -51.28
CA ILE A 349 -14.52 -12.27 -51.80
C ILE A 349 -15.54 -13.30 -52.33
N LYS A 350 -16.64 -13.53 -51.59
CA LYS A 350 -17.73 -14.43 -52.04
C LYS A 350 -18.43 -13.94 -53.30
N THR A 351 -18.55 -12.63 -53.49
CA THR A 351 -19.20 -12.05 -54.68
C THR A 351 -18.34 -12.24 -55.93
N ILE A 352 -17.01 -12.22 -55.80
CA ILE A 352 -16.06 -12.39 -56.92
C ILE A 352 -15.97 -13.84 -57.37
N HIS A 353 -15.88 -14.79 -56.43
CA HIS A 353 -15.86 -16.23 -56.75
C HIS A 353 -17.14 -16.69 -57.46
N LYS A 354 -18.25 -15.96 -57.31
CA LYS A 354 -19.50 -16.24 -58.02
C LYS A 354 -19.48 -15.81 -59.50
N ASN A 355 -18.63 -14.85 -59.87
CA ASN A 355 -18.66 -14.21 -61.18
C ASN A 355 -17.56 -14.68 -62.14
N PHE A 356 -16.46 -15.26 -61.64
CA PHE A 356 -15.37 -15.79 -62.47
C PHE A 356 -15.30 -17.31 -62.41
N SER A 357 -15.06 -17.95 -63.54
CA SER A 357 -14.77 -19.40 -63.60
C SER A 357 -13.35 -19.70 -63.11
N LEU A 358 -13.08 -20.97 -62.78
CA LEU A 358 -11.76 -21.41 -62.31
C LEU A 358 -10.64 -21.12 -63.32
N THR A 359 -10.90 -21.29 -64.61
CA THR A 359 -9.95 -20.99 -65.68
C THR A 359 -9.69 -19.49 -65.79
N GLN A 360 -10.74 -18.65 -65.70
CA GLN A 360 -10.62 -17.20 -65.69
C GLN A 360 -9.80 -16.68 -64.50
N MET A 361 -10.00 -17.24 -63.30
CA MET A 361 -9.21 -16.88 -62.11
C MET A 361 -7.73 -17.24 -62.26
N ASN A 362 -7.43 -18.41 -62.81
CA ASN A 362 -6.05 -18.83 -63.06
C ASN A 362 -5.36 -17.92 -64.09
N THR A 363 -6.08 -17.54 -65.17
CA THR A 363 -5.57 -16.57 -66.15
C THR A 363 -5.25 -15.23 -65.50
N LEU A 364 -6.15 -14.68 -64.68
CA LEU A 364 -5.94 -13.40 -64.01
C LEU A 364 -4.80 -13.44 -62.99
N ARG A 365 -4.64 -14.54 -62.23
CA ARG A 365 -3.50 -14.72 -61.31
C ARG A 365 -2.16 -14.69 -62.04
N GLN A 366 -2.06 -15.40 -63.15
CA GLN A 366 -0.80 -15.45 -63.90
C GLN A 366 -0.50 -14.10 -64.58
N LEU A 367 -1.52 -13.41 -65.08
CA LEU A 367 -1.40 -12.04 -65.59
C LEU A 367 -1.00 -11.01 -64.51
N LEU A 368 -1.37 -11.22 -63.24
CA LEU A 368 -0.93 -10.38 -62.11
C LEU A 368 0.54 -10.60 -61.76
N SER A 369 1.07 -11.81 -62.01
CA SER A 369 2.49 -12.12 -61.82
C SER A 369 3.40 -11.61 -62.93
N GLY A 370 2.84 -11.28 -64.11
CA GLY A 370 3.60 -10.73 -65.22
C GLY A 370 2.87 -10.80 -66.57
N PRO A 371 3.40 -10.14 -67.60
CA PRO A 371 2.89 -10.24 -68.97
C PRO A 371 2.87 -11.68 -69.48
N LEU A 372 1.79 -12.11 -70.13
CA LEU A 372 1.67 -13.45 -70.71
C LEU A 372 1.89 -13.46 -72.22
N LEU A 373 2.66 -14.43 -72.70
CA LEU A 373 2.74 -14.72 -74.12
C LEU A 373 1.52 -15.54 -74.58
N ALA A 374 1.36 -15.56 -75.88
CA ALA A 374 0.28 -16.28 -76.54
C ALA A 374 0.34 -17.80 -76.25
N GLU A 375 1.54 -18.35 -76.09
CA GLU A 375 1.80 -19.77 -75.76
C GLU A 375 1.46 -20.09 -74.29
N ASP A 376 1.78 -19.19 -73.36
CA ASP A 376 1.43 -19.34 -71.94
C ASP A 376 -0.10 -19.37 -71.76
N LEU A 377 -0.80 -18.49 -72.48
CA LEU A 377 -2.26 -18.45 -72.46
C LEU A 377 -2.88 -19.74 -73.04
N ASN A 378 -2.23 -20.37 -74.02
CA ASN A 378 -2.66 -21.66 -74.55
C ASN A 378 -2.48 -22.80 -73.53
N SER A 379 -1.43 -22.72 -72.70
CA SER A 379 -1.21 -23.66 -71.59
C SER A 379 -2.31 -23.54 -70.54
N ILE A 380 -2.65 -22.32 -70.12
CA ILE A 380 -3.71 -22.08 -69.12
C ILE A 380 -5.09 -22.58 -69.60
N LEU A 381 -5.36 -22.44 -70.90
CA LEU A 381 -6.63 -22.87 -71.50
C LEU A 381 -6.67 -24.37 -71.86
N ASN A 382 -5.56 -25.10 -71.71
CA ASN A 382 -5.40 -26.51 -72.12
C ASN A 382 -5.76 -26.73 -73.61
N VAL A 383 -5.22 -25.90 -74.52
CA VAL A 383 -5.54 -25.94 -75.96
C VAL A 383 -4.34 -26.24 -76.87
N GLN A 384 -3.19 -26.62 -76.30
CA GLN A 384 -1.93 -26.80 -77.02
C GLN A 384 -2.00 -27.85 -78.15
N GLU A 385 -2.81 -28.89 -77.98
CA GLU A 385 -2.98 -29.97 -78.97
C GLU A 385 -3.93 -29.61 -80.12
N LYS A 386 -4.58 -28.44 -80.07
CA LYS A 386 -5.57 -28.01 -81.09
C LYS A 386 -4.89 -27.26 -82.23
N SER A 387 -5.56 -27.20 -83.39
CA SER A 387 -5.12 -26.37 -84.52
C SER A 387 -4.95 -24.90 -84.13
N TRP A 388 -3.98 -24.22 -84.74
CA TRP A 388 -3.64 -22.83 -84.47
C TRP A 388 -4.84 -21.88 -84.55
N GLU A 389 -5.76 -22.08 -85.50
CA GLU A 389 -6.98 -21.26 -85.61
C GLU A 389 -7.90 -21.42 -84.41
N VAL A 390 -8.03 -22.65 -83.90
CA VAL A 390 -8.85 -22.97 -82.73
C VAL A 390 -8.24 -22.35 -81.47
N GLN A 391 -6.92 -22.42 -81.32
CA GLN A 391 -6.20 -21.76 -80.22
C GLN A 391 -6.38 -20.25 -80.25
N ARG A 392 -6.23 -19.62 -81.42
CA ARG A 392 -6.45 -18.17 -81.61
C ARG A 392 -7.88 -17.76 -81.25
N ARG A 393 -8.88 -18.52 -81.72
CA ARG A 393 -10.29 -18.24 -81.44
C ARG A 393 -10.61 -18.37 -79.95
N GLN A 394 -10.16 -19.44 -79.30
CA GLN A 394 -10.43 -19.68 -77.87
C GLN A 394 -9.78 -18.63 -76.96
N ARG A 395 -8.53 -18.21 -77.25
CA ARG A 395 -7.90 -17.07 -76.55
C ARG A 395 -8.72 -15.80 -76.71
N SER A 396 -9.16 -15.48 -77.92
CA SER A 396 -9.92 -14.24 -78.15
C SER A 396 -11.27 -14.24 -77.44
N ILE A 397 -11.96 -15.39 -77.37
CA ILE A 397 -13.21 -15.54 -76.63
C ILE A 397 -12.96 -15.35 -75.14
N GLN A 398 -11.97 -16.03 -74.57
CA GLN A 398 -11.64 -15.91 -73.15
C GLN A 398 -11.32 -14.47 -72.73
N ILE A 399 -10.50 -13.76 -73.51
CA ILE A 399 -10.15 -12.36 -73.23
C ILE A 399 -11.37 -11.45 -73.37
N LYS A 400 -12.24 -11.72 -74.34
CA LYS A 400 -13.49 -10.96 -74.52
C LYS A 400 -14.42 -11.15 -73.32
N GLU A 401 -14.63 -12.39 -72.88
CA GLU A 401 -15.45 -12.70 -71.69
C GLU A 401 -14.87 -12.06 -70.42
N LEU A 402 -13.54 -12.12 -70.24
CA LEU A 402 -12.86 -11.45 -69.13
C LEU A 402 -13.06 -9.93 -69.17
N ASN A 403 -12.93 -9.29 -70.32
CA ASN A 403 -13.13 -7.85 -70.46
C ASN A 403 -14.60 -7.45 -70.30
N GLU A 404 -15.56 -8.25 -70.80
CA GLU A 404 -17.00 -8.04 -70.58
C GLU A 404 -17.34 -8.12 -69.07
N LEU A 405 -16.75 -9.07 -68.34
CA LEU A 405 -16.87 -9.16 -66.88
C LEU A 405 -16.18 -7.99 -66.18
N GLY A 406 -15.02 -7.55 -66.67
CA GLY A 406 -14.31 -6.37 -66.18
C GLY A 406 -15.11 -5.09 -66.29
N VAL A 407 -15.69 -4.83 -67.47
CA VAL A 407 -16.53 -3.65 -67.70
C VAL A 407 -17.76 -3.70 -66.80
N LYS A 408 -18.36 -4.88 -66.61
CA LYS A 408 -19.53 -5.03 -65.72
C LYS A 408 -19.21 -4.83 -64.23
N LEU A 409 -18.03 -5.23 -63.77
CA LEU A 409 -17.68 -5.25 -62.35
C LEU A 409 -16.82 -4.05 -61.90
N LEU A 410 -15.94 -3.57 -62.77
CA LEU A 410 -14.92 -2.56 -62.50
C LEU A 410 -14.99 -1.37 -63.47
N ASN A 411 -15.96 -1.34 -64.40
CA ASN A 411 -16.15 -0.30 -65.41
C ASN A 411 -14.91 -0.07 -66.31
N SER A 412 -14.09 -1.11 -66.49
CA SER A 412 -12.86 -1.06 -67.28
C SER A 412 -12.48 -2.45 -67.81
N GLU A 413 -11.75 -2.50 -68.92
CA GLU A 413 -11.23 -3.76 -69.49
C GLU A 413 -10.13 -4.35 -68.58
N LEU A 414 -10.16 -5.68 -68.37
CA LEU A 414 -9.21 -6.39 -67.50
C LEU A 414 -7.84 -6.59 -68.16
N VAL A 415 -7.86 -7.02 -69.41
CA VAL A 415 -6.68 -7.47 -70.16
C VAL A 415 -6.53 -6.66 -71.44
N LEU A 416 -5.37 -6.03 -71.58
CA LEU A 416 -4.95 -5.28 -72.76
C LEU A 416 -4.00 -6.12 -73.61
N ARG A 417 -3.98 -5.83 -74.92
CA ARG A 417 -3.08 -6.46 -75.89
C ARG A 417 -2.00 -5.47 -76.30
N GLU A 418 -0.76 -5.77 -75.96
CA GLU A 418 0.40 -4.93 -76.28
C GLU A 418 1.38 -5.69 -77.18
N LYS A 419 2.26 -4.96 -77.88
CA LYS A 419 3.35 -5.60 -78.64
C LYS A 419 4.50 -5.92 -77.68
N SER A 420 5.10 -7.10 -77.80
CA SER A 420 6.22 -7.47 -76.95
C SER A 420 7.38 -6.48 -77.08
N SER A 421 8.03 -6.19 -75.95
CA SER A 421 9.24 -5.37 -75.89
C SER A 421 10.47 -6.08 -76.47
N THR A 422 10.49 -7.42 -76.42
CA THR A 422 11.57 -8.26 -76.96
C THR A 422 11.42 -8.60 -78.44
N ASP A 423 10.18 -8.76 -78.93
CA ASP A 423 9.87 -8.99 -80.34
C ASP A 423 8.57 -8.29 -80.74
N LYS A 424 8.66 -7.20 -81.52
CA LYS A 424 7.50 -6.42 -81.97
C LYS A 424 6.52 -7.21 -82.86
N ARG A 425 6.86 -8.43 -83.29
CA ARG A 425 5.99 -9.36 -84.03
C ARG A 425 5.07 -10.17 -83.11
N GLN A 426 5.35 -10.19 -81.80
CA GLN A 426 4.58 -10.95 -80.82
C GLN A 426 3.60 -10.05 -80.06
N VAL A 427 2.43 -10.61 -79.72
CA VAL A 427 1.41 -9.96 -78.89
C VAL A 427 1.52 -10.51 -77.47
N VAL A 428 1.56 -9.60 -76.51
CA VAL A 428 1.63 -9.87 -75.08
C VAL A 428 0.33 -9.40 -74.44
N TYR A 429 -0.18 -10.21 -73.51
CA TYR A 429 -1.36 -9.88 -72.72
C TYR A 429 -0.92 -9.30 -71.40
N VAL A 430 -1.40 -8.09 -71.08
CA VAL A 430 -1.02 -7.33 -69.88
C VAL A 430 -2.29 -6.91 -69.15
N ILE A 431 -2.24 -6.86 -67.82
CA ILE A 431 -3.34 -6.31 -67.03
C ILE A 431 -3.38 -4.79 -67.19
N ASN A 432 -4.59 -4.26 -67.28
CA ASN A 432 -4.78 -2.81 -67.24
C ASN A 432 -4.26 -2.23 -65.92
N SER A 433 -3.21 -1.41 -65.99
CA SER A 433 -2.52 -0.82 -64.82
C SER A 433 -3.44 0.02 -63.94
N GLN A 434 -4.51 0.60 -64.49
CA GLN A 434 -5.47 1.41 -63.75
C GLN A 434 -6.28 0.62 -62.71
N ILE A 435 -6.41 -0.70 -62.91
CA ILE A 435 -7.22 -1.59 -62.06
C ILE A 435 -6.38 -2.72 -61.44
N GLN A 436 -5.07 -2.75 -61.71
CA GLN A 436 -4.17 -3.80 -61.24
C GLN A 436 -4.19 -3.91 -59.71
N ASP A 437 -4.09 -2.79 -58.99
CA ASP A 437 -4.12 -2.76 -57.51
C ASP A 437 -5.48 -3.20 -56.95
N GLN A 438 -6.57 -2.82 -57.62
CA GLN A 438 -7.91 -3.24 -57.23
C GLN A 438 -8.10 -4.74 -57.45
N LEU A 439 -7.64 -5.25 -58.59
CA LEU A 439 -7.74 -6.66 -58.95
C LEU A 439 -6.86 -7.55 -58.04
N ALA A 440 -5.66 -7.08 -57.69
CA ALA A 440 -4.75 -7.74 -56.75
C ALA A 440 -5.31 -7.83 -55.32
N GLN A 441 -6.13 -6.87 -54.89
CA GLN A 441 -6.83 -6.94 -53.60
C GLN A 441 -8.03 -7.90 -53.60
N LEU A 442 -8.53 -8.24 -54.79
CA LEU A 442 -9.77 -9.01 -55.00
C LEU A 442 -9.50 -10.49 -55.30
N LEU A 443 -8.33 -10.82 -55.85
CA LEU A 443 -7.84 -12.19 -56.06
C LEU A 443 -6.89 -12.54 -54.91
N PRO A 444 -7.19 -13.57 -54.09
CA PRO A 444 -6.33 -13.97 -52.98
C PRO A 444 -5.04 -14.64 -53.44
#